data_AF-A0A7X2I6Q7-F1
#
_entry.id   AF-A0A7X2I6Q7-F1
#
_cell.length_a   1.000
_cell.length_b   1.000
_cell.length_c   1.000
_cell.angle_alpha   90.00
_cell.angle_beta   90.00
_cell.angle_gamma   90.00
#
_symmetry.space_group_name_H-M   'P 1'
#
loop_
_entity.id
_entity.type
_entity.pdbx_description
1 polymer ?
#
loop_
_entity_poly.entity_id
_entity_poly.type
_entity_poly.pdbx_seq_one_letter_code
_entity_poly.pdbx_strand_id
1 'polypeptide(L)' 'MEEQEVLNYVKAASAAVGLKLDAERAVAVAQHFGRTVAMARLLEQAQLAPEHELAEIYRAAPFPTEEAQA' A
#
# COMPACT_ATOMS: atom_id res chain seq x y z
N MET A 1 -12.85 -0.41 -8.61
CA MET A 1 -12.33 -1.60 -9.30
C MET A 1 -13.40 -2.66 -9.24
N GLU A 2 -13.92 -3.02 -10.40
CA GLU A 2 -14.83 -4.14 -10.59
C GLU A 2 -14.04 -5.47 -10.63
N GLU A 3 -14.73 -6.59 -10.49
CA GLU A 3 -14.12 -7.92 -10.33
C GLU A 3 -13.11 -8.26 -11.45
N GLN A 4 -13.47 -7.99 -12.70
CA GLN A 4 -12.59 -8.23 -13.84
C GLN A 4 -11.36 -7.32 -13.84
N GLU A 5 -11.52 -6.07 -13.39
CA GLU A 5 -10.42 -5.11 -13.26
C GLU A 5 -9.44 -5.54 -12.17
N VAL A 6 -9.95 -6.08 -11.06
CA VAL A 6 -9.13 -6.65 -9.99
C VAL A 6 -8.30 -7.83 -10.48
N LEU A 7 -8.91 -8.78 -11.21
CA LEU A 7 -8.18 -9.92 -11.77
C LEU A 7 -7.10 -9.49 -12.77
N ASN A 8 -7.42 -8.52 -13.64
CA ASN A 8 -6.47 -7.98 -14.60
C ASN A 8 -5.31 -7.27 -13.91
N TYR A 9 -5.60 -6.48 -12.87
CA TYR A 9 -4.59 -5.81 -12.06
C TYR A 9 -3.68 -6.82 -11.37
N VAL A 10 -4.23 -7.85 -10.71
CA VAL A 10 -3.44 -8.88 -10.03
C VAL A 10 -2.48 -9.57 -10.99
N LYS A 11 -2.95 -9.95 -12.19
CA LYS A 11 -2.09 -10.58 -13.22
C LYS A 11 -0.95 -9.68 -13.68
N ALA A 12 -1.25 -8.42 -13.97
CA ALA A 12 -0.24 -7.47 -14.47
C ALA A 12 0.75 -7.07 -13.37
N ALA A 13 0.25 -6.73 -12.18
CA ALA A 13 1.08 -6.32 -11.05
C ALA A 13 1.98 -7.45 -10.57
N SER A 14 1.47 -8.69 -10.46
CA SER A 14 2.29 -9.83 -10.04
C SER A 14 3.43 -10.10 -11.01
N ALA A 15 3.19 -9.97 -12.33
CA ALA A 15 4.23 -10.09 -13.35
C ALA A 15 5.30 -8.99 -13.20
N ALA A 16 4.89 -7.74 -12.96
CA ALA A 16 5.80 -6.61 -12.79
C ALA A 16 6.72 -6.76 -11.57
N VAL A 17 6.21 -7.34 -10.47
CA VAL A 17 7.01 -7.58 -9.24
C VAL A 17 7.70 -8.94 -9.21
N GLY A 18 7.67 -9.70 -10.32
CA GLY A 18 8.34 -11.00 -10.42
C GLY A 18 7.67 -12.15 -9.67
N LEU A 19 6.40 -12.00 -9.26
CA LEU A 19 5.61 -13.04 -8.61
C LEU A 19 4.82 -13.84 -9.67
N LYS A 20 5.31 -15.05 -9.96
CA LYS A 20 4.63 -15.97 -10.90
C LYS A 20 3.39 -16.56 -10.24
N LEU A 21 2.23 -16.27 -10.82
CA LEU A 21 0.95 -16.86 -10.44
C LEU A 21 0.45 -17.72 -11.59
N ASP A 22 0.04 -18.94 -11.29
CA ASP A 22 -0.81 -19.70 -12.19
C ASP A 22 -2.22 -19.07 -12.26
N ALA A 23 -3.04 -19.54 -13.20
CA ALA A 23 -4.36 -18.95 -13.44
C ALA A 23 -5.30 -19.07 -12.24
N GLU A 24 -5.30 -20.22 -11.56
CA GLU A 24 -6.17 -20.48 -10.40
C GLU A 24 -5.76 -19.62 -9.20
N ARG A 25 -4.44 -19.51 -8.97
CA ARG A 25 -3.86 -18.67 -7.93
C ARG A 25 -4.12 -17.19 -8.19
N ALA A 26 -4.08 -16.74 -9.44
CA ALA A 26 -4.44 -15.38 -9.78
C ALA A 26 -5.90 -15.06 -9.41
N VAL A 27 -6.83 -16.01 -9.61
CA VAL A 27 -8.23 -15.86 -9.18
C VAL A 27 -8.35 -15.83 -7.66
N ALA A 28 -7.67 -16.73 -6.95
CA ALA A 28 -7.68 -16.74 -5.48
C ALA A 28 -7.13 -15.43 -4.88
N VAL A 29 -6.02 -14.92 -5.41
CA VAL A 29 -5.44 -13.64 -5.00
C VAL A 29 -6.39 -12.49 -5.32
N ALA A 30 -7.04 -12.50 -6.50
CA ALA A 30 -8.02 -11.48 -6.89
C ALA A 30 -9.21 -11.41 -5.92
N GLN A 31 -9.71 -12.55 -5.44
CA GLN A 31 -10.78 -12.57 -4.43
C GLN A 31 -10.35 -11.90 -3.11
N HIS A 32 -9.16 -12.21 -2.60
CA HIS A 32 -8.64 -11.57 -1.39
C HIS A 32 -8.35 -10.08 -1.61
N PHE A 33 -7.76 -9.72 -2.76
CA PHE A 33 -7.50 -8.34 -3.12
C PHE A 33 -8.80 -7.53 -3.24
N GLY A 34 -9.87 -8.10 -3.81
CA GLY A 34 -11.18 -7.45 -3.88
C GLY A 34 -11.76 -7.11 -2.50
N ARG A 35 -11.55 -7.96 -1.49
CA ARG A 35 -11.90 -7.63 -0.09
C ARG A 35 -11.09 -6.44 0.42
N THR A 36 -9.81 -6.37 0.07
CA THR A 36 -8.94 -5.22 0.40
C THR A 36 -9.36 -3.95 -0.33
N VAL A 37 -9.81 -4.01 -1.58
CA VAL A 37 -10.39 -2.86 -2.30
C VAL A 37 -11.58 -2.29 -1.54
N ALA A 38 -12.45 -3.14 -0.99
CA ALA A 38 -13.57 -2.68 -0.16
C ALA A 38 -13.10 -1.96 1.11
N MET A 39 -12.04 -2.46 1.78
CA MET A 39 -11.45 -1.80 2.94
C MET A 39 -10.77 -0.47 2.57
N ALA A 40 -10.06 -0.41 1.45
CA ALA A 40 -9.42 0.82 0.96
C ALA A 40 -10.45 1.92 0.68
N ARG A 41 -11.61 1.57 0.10
CA ARG A 41 -12.74 2.50 -0.10
C ARG A 41 -13.30 3.09 1.21
N LEU A 42 -13.14 2.40 2.35
CA LEU A 42 -13.50 2.96 3.65
C LEU A 42 -12.47 3.99 4.10
N LEU A 43 -11.18 3.74 3.86
CA LEU A 43 -10.10 4.66 4.19
C LEU A 43 -10.13 5.93 3.33
N GLU A 44 -10.50 5.82 2.05
CA GLU A 44 -10.67 6.97 1.12
C GLU A 44 -11.72 8.00 1.59
N GLN A 45 -12.61 7.61 2.50
CA GLN A 45 -13.62 8.51 3.08
C GLN A 45 -13.06 9.38 4.22
N ALA A 46 -11.85 9.09 4.71
CA ALA A 46 -11.19 9.90 5.71
C ALA A 46 -10.87 11.30 5.14
N GLN A 47 -11.26 12.34 5.87
CA GLN A 47 -10.96 13.72 5.48
C GLN A 47 -9.51 14.04 5.83
N LEU A 48 -8.61 13.88 4.87
CA LEU A 48 -7.20 14.23 5.00
C LEU A 48 -6.89 15.52 4.25
N ALA A 49 -6.28 16.48 4.96
CA ALA A 49 -5.70 17.67 4.36
C ALA A 49 -4.25 17.38 3.93
N PRO A 50 -3.68 18.12 2.96
CA PRO A 50 -2.30 17.91 2.51
C PRO A 50 -1.23 17.96 3.62
N GLU A 51 -1.48 18.74 4.68
CA GLU A 51 -0.63 18.87 5.86
C GLU A 51 -0.83 17.75 6.91
N HIS A 52 -1.76 16.81 6.69
CA HIS A 52 -1.86 15.62 7.54
C HIS A 52 -0.72 14.68 7.21
N GLU A 53 0.26 14.66 8.11
CA GLU A 53 1.49 13.90 7.94
C GLU A 53 1.29 12.39 8.14
N LEU A 54 2.31 11.63 7.73
CA LEU A 54 2.41 10.21 8.06
C LEU A 54 2.51 10.03 9.57
N ALA A 55 2.15 8.85 10.06
CA ALA A 55 2.24 8.52 11.48
C ALA A 55 3.67 8.66 12.03
N GLU A 56 4.70 8.46 11.20
CA GLU A 56 6.10 8.62 11.55
C GLU A 56 6.83 9.40 10.46
N ILE A 57 7.66 10.35 10.88
CA ILE A 57 8.54 11.15 10.00
C ILE A 57 9.99 10.73 10.22
N TYR A 58 10.74 10.65 9.12
CA TYR A 58 12.16 10.31 9.13
C TYR A 58 12.98 11.22 10.05
N ARG A 59 13.82 10.62 10.88
CA ARG A 59 14.80 11.31 11.74
C ARG A 59 16.20 10.92 11.29
N ALA A 60 16.90 11.84 10.64
CA ALA A 60 18.22 11.58 10.03
C ALA A 60 19.31 11.22 11.04
N ALA A 61 19.23 11.82 12.22
CA ALA A 61 20.07 11.55 13.38
C ALA A 61 19.32 12.03 14.63
N PRO A 62 19.73 11.58 15.83
CA PRO A 62 19.31 12.23 17.07
C PRO A 62 19.64 13.74 17.03
N PHE A 63 18.82 14.55 17.67
CA PHE A 63 19.16 15.96 17.85
C PHE A 63 20.42 16.06 18.73
N PRO A 64 21.43 16.87 18.35
CA PRO A 64 22.66 16.98 19.13
C PRO A 64 22.36 17.49 20.54
N THR A 65 22.98 16.87 21.53
CA THR A 65 23.01 17.40 22.91
C THR A 65 24.05 18.52 22.99
N GLU A 66 23.92 19.44 23.95
CA GLU A 66 24.87 20.56 24.11
C GLU A 66 26.33 20.08 24.28
N GLU A 67 26.54 18.90 24.89
CA GLU A 67 27.86 18.27 25.05
C GLU A 67 28.52 17.85 23.72
N ALA A 68 27.74 17.62 22.66
CA ALA A 68 28.25 17.23 21.35
C ALA A 68 28.61 18.43 20.45
N GLN A 69 28.41 19.66 20.94
CA GLN A 69 28.69 20.91 20.21
C GLN A 69 29.96 21.64 20.69
N ALA A 70 30.61 21.14 21.75
CA ALA A 70 31.89 21.62 22.29
C ALA A 70 33.08 20.88 21.67
#